data_AF-A0A7C5JIL7-F1
#
_entry.id   AF-A0A7C5JIL7-F1
#
_cell.length_a   1.000
_cell.length_b   1.000
_cell.length_c   1.000
_cell.angle_alpha   90.00
_cell.angle_beta   90.00
_cell.angle_gamma   90.00
#
_symmetry.space_group_name_H-M   'P 1'
#
loop_
_entity.id
_entity.type
_entity.pdbx_description
1 polymer ?
#
loop_
_entity_poly.entity_id
_entity_poly.type
_entity_poly.pdbx_seq_one_letter_code
_entity_poly.pdbx_strand_id
1 'polypeptide(L)' 'ECFTCGNCFNFCPDAAISYDENGRLRINYDYCKGCGICVQECPSSAIDFKLIVQN' A
#
# COMPACT_ATOMS: atom_id res chain seq x y z
N GLU A 1 -11.66 5.16 -4.42
CA GLU A 1 -11.64 3.67 -4.49
C GLU A 1 -10.35 3.22 -5.16
N CYS A 2 -9.83 2.03 -4.83
CA CYS A 2 -8.64 1.48 -5.46
C CYS A 2 -8.99 0.84 -6.82
N PHE A 3 -8.23 1.16 -7.88
CA PHE A 3 -8.38 0.57 -9.22
C PHE A 3 -7.16 -0.29 -9.63
N THR A 4 -6.40 -0.78 -8.64
CA THR A 4 -5.26 -1.69 -8.83
C THR A 4 -4.20 -1.15 -9.81
N CYS A 5 -3.86 0.14 -9.72
CA CYS A 5 -2.82 0.74 -10.58
C CYS A 5 -1.40 0.21 -10.32
N GLY A 6 -1.13 -0.33 -9.12
CA GLY A 6 0.18 -0.87 -8.76
C GLY A 6 1.19 0.16 -8.23
N ASN A 7 0.88 1.46 -8.18
CA ASN A 7 1.84 2.46 -7.67
C ASN A 7 2.33 2.16 -6.26
N CYS A 8 1.42 1.82 -5.34
CA CYS A 8 1.82 1.49 -3.97
C CYS A 8 2.77 0.30 -3.92
N PHE A 9 2.57 -0.71 -4.77
CA PHE A 9 3.47 -1.84 -4.92
C PHE A 9 4.84 -1.42 -5.46
N ASN A 10 4.87 -0.65 -6.56
CA ASN A 10 6.11 -0.24 -7.24
C ASN A 10 6.99 0.68 -6.38
N PHE A 11 6.38 1.54 -5.56
CA PHE A 11 7.12 2.54 -4.77
C PHE A 11 7.34 2.14 -3.31
N CYS A 12 6.85 0.97 -2.86
CA CYS A 12 7.11 0.52 -1.50
C CYS A 12 8.60 0.12 -1.36
N PRO A 13 9.41 0.86 -0.59
CA PRO A 13 10.85 0.59 -0.49
C PRO A 13 11.14 -0.72 0.24
N ASP A 14 10.24 -1.14 1.11
CA ASP A 14 10.36 -2.36 1.89
C ASP A 14 9.69 -3.57 1.23
N ALA A 15 9.08 -3.43 0.04
CA ALA A 15 8.30 -4.49 -0.62
C ALA A 15 7.20 -5.11 0.27
N ALA A 16 6.57 -4.30 1.14
CA ALA A 16 5.50 -4.73 2.03
C ALA A 16 4.12 -4.86 1.37
N ILE A 17 4.03 -4.72 0.04
CA ILE A 17 2.77 -4.76 -0.71
C ILE A 17 2.83 -5.91 -1.71
N SER A 18 1.73 -6.64 -1.87
CA SER A 18 1.61 -7.77 -2.80
C SER A 18 0.22 -7.81 -3.43
N TYR A 19 0.05 -8.65 -4.44
CA TYR A 19 -1.25 -9.00 -5.02
C TYR A 19 -1.80 -10.24 -4.30
N ASP A 20 -3.06 -10.20 -3.89
CA ASP A 20 -3.78 -11.39 -3.41
C ASP A 20 -4.21 -12.30 -4.56
N GLU A 21 -4.83 -13.43 -4.23
CA GLU A 21 -5.34 -14.43 -5.20
C GLU A 21 -6.36 -13.85 -6.19
N ASN A 22 -6.99 -12.72 -5.87
CA ASN A 22 -7.97 -12.04 -6.72
C ASN A 22 -7.35 -10.86 -7.49
N GLY A 23 -6.02 -10.73 -7.47
CA GLY A 23 -5.30 -9.63 -8.12
C GLY A 23 -5.49 -8.28 -7.44
N ARG A 24 -5.91 -8.23 -6.17
CA ARG A 24 -6.03 -6.97 -5.42
C ARG A 24 -4.78 -6.70 -4.60
N LEU A 25 -4.42 -5.44 -4.48
CA LEU A 25 -3.28 -5.01 -3.67
C LEU A 25 -3.57 -5.18 -2.17
N ARG A 26 -2.61 -5.72 -1.43
CA ARG A 26 -2.63 -5.93 0.03
C ARG A 26 -1.32 -5.42 0.64
N ILE A 27 -1.45 -4.68 1.74
CA ILE A 27 -0.32 -4.23 2.55
C ILE A 27 -0.15 -5.25 3.69
N ASN A 28 1.07 -5.77 3.86
CA ASN A 28 1.47 -6.52 5.04
C ASN A 28 1.90 -5.53 6.13
N TYR A 29 1.00 -5.23 7.07
CA TYR A 29 1.24 -4.25 8.13
C TYR A 29 2.28 -4.71 9.16
N ASP A 30 2.46 -6.01 9.36
CA ASP A 30 3.50 -6.54 10.26
C ASP A 30 4.91 -6.31 9.70
N TYR A 31 5.03 -6.25 8.37
CA TYR A 31 6.29 -5.99 7.70
C TYR A 31 6.53 -4.51 7.39
N CYS A 32 5.46 -3.73 7.19
CA CYS A 32 5.50 -2.30 6.86
C CYS A 32 6.27 -1.47 7.89
N LYS A 33 7.02 -0.46 7.43
CA LYS A 33 7.81 0.46 8.29
C LYS A 33 7.17 1.84 8.48
N GLY A 34 5.97 2.07 7.95
CA GLY A 34 5.26 3.34 8.16
C GLY A 34 5.76 4.53 7.34
N CYS A 35 6.49 4.32 6.23
CA CYS A 35 7.09 5.40 5.45
C CYS A 35 6.08 6.31 4.71
N GLY A 36 4.84 5.85 4.49
CA GLY A 36 3.77 6.65 3.89
C GLY A 36 3.85 6.88 2.38
N ILE A 37 4.88 6.37 1.69
CA ILE A 37 5.05 6.57 0.24
C ILE A 37 3.85 6.02 -0.56
N CYS A 38 3.28 4.88 -0.14
CA CYS A 38 2.10 4.34 -0.80
C CYS A 38 0.86 5.26 -0.70
N VAL A 39 0.77 6.11 0.32
CA VAL A 39 -0.28 7.14 0.43
C VAL A 39 -0.03 8.25 -0.57
N GLN A 40 1.19 8.77 -0.63
CA GLN A 40 1.59 9.84 -1.54
C GLN A 40 1.39 9.45 -3.01
N GLU A 41 1.80 8.24 -3.36
CA GLU A 41 1.79 7.76 -4.74
C GLU A 41 0.45 7.19 -5.19
N CYS A 42 -0.56 7.13 -4.31
CA CYS A 42 -1.88 6.60 -4.66
C CYS A 42 -2.71 7.66 -5.40
N PRO A 43 -2.92 7.54 -6.73
CA PRO A 43 -3.61 8.58 -7.51
C PRO A 43 -5.10 8.71 -7.17
N SER A 44 -5.70 7.68 -6.55
CA SER A 44 -7.10 7.66 -6.15
C SER A 44 -7.31 7.90 -4.65
N SER A 45 -6.24 8.22 -3.90
CA SER A 45 -6.26 8.38 -2.44
C SER A 45 -6.97 7.25 -1.71
N ALA A 46 -6.78 6.00 -2.18
CA ALA A 46 -7.46 4.83 -1.64
C ALA A 46 -6.80 4.26 -0.36
N ILE A 47 -5.69 4.84 0.07
CA ILE A 47 -4.90 4.44 1.24
C ILE A 47 -4.83 5.65 2.17
N ASP A 48 -5.15 5.46 3.45
CA ASP A 48 -5.01 6.47 4.50
C ASP A 48 -3.80 6.11 5.38
N PHE A 49 -3.00 7.11 5.76
CA PHE A 49 -1.84 6.93 6.63
C PHE A 49 -2.20 6.29 7.98
N LYS A 50 -3.40 6.56 8.51
CA LYS A 50 -3.90 5.91 9.73
C LYS A 50 -3.95 4.40 9.61
N LEU A 51 -4.16 3.86 8.41
CA LEU A 51 -4.17 2.42 8.18
C LEU A 51 -2.76 1.82 8.24
N ILE A 52 -1.72 2.61 8.04
CA ILE A 52 -0.33 2.15 7.92
C ILE A 52 0.40 2.11 9.26
N VAL A 53 0.07 3.03 10.17
CA VAL A 53 0.83 3.25 11.43
C VAL A 53 0.16 2.69 12.69
N GLN A 54 -0.85 1.83 12.54
CA GLN A 54 -1.66 1.30 13.67
C GLN A 54 -1.18 -0.04 14.26
N ASN A 55 0.09 -0.41 14.06
CA ASN A 55 0.75 -1.49 14.82
C ASN A 55 2.03 -1.00 15.48
#